data_AF-A0A959GCN8-F1
#
_entry.id   AF-A0A959GCN8-F1
#
_cell.length_a   1.000
_cell.length_b   1.000
_cell.length_c   1.000
_cell.angle_alpha   90.00
_cell.angle_beta   90.00
_cell.angle_gamma   90.00
#
_symmetry.space_group_name_H-M   'P 1'
#
loop_
_entity.id
_entity.type
_entity.pdbx_description
1 polymer ?
#
loop_
_entity_poly.entity_id
_entity_poly.type
_entity_poly.pdbx_seq_one_letter_code
_entity_poly.pdbx_strand_id
1 'polypeptide(L)'
;MKKLRFILLAAILSLLAGCSSNPCGNDKDSFLNNYYRLVEEATKANLPVSDSRWEKYDERFRAYVEECYDLYEAELSGREKRRFWTRSLKYYAQRYGDGMVKELGSKGNKASRRIRKETESLWGRTEKALEEVLGE
;
A
#
# COMPACT_ATOMS: atom_id res chain seq x y z
N MET A 1 -42.55 27.95 8.27
CA MET A 1 -41.81 27.67 7.03
C MET A 1 -40.33 28.08 7.04
N LYS A 2 -39.92 29.20 7.68
CA LYS A 2 -38.50 29.61 7.74
C LYS A 2 -37.60 28.61 8.49
N LYS A 3 -38.05 28.06 9.64
CA LYS A 3 -37.28 27.08 10.43
C LYS A 3 -37.04 25.75 9.69
N LEU A 4 -37.96 25.32 8.82
CA LEU A 4 -37.82 24.10 8.02
C LEU A 4 -36.76 24.24 6.92
N ARG A 5 -36.62 25.45 6.34
CA ARG A 5 -35.58 25.77 5.35
C ARG A 5 -34.17 25.78 5.95
N PHE A 6 -34.02 26.25 7.20
CA PHE A 6 -32.72 26.21 7.90
C PHE A 6 -32.28 24.78 8.27
N ILE A 7 -33.23 23.88 8.60
CA ILE A 7 -32.92 22.47 8.89
C ILE A 7 -32.50 21.70 7.63
N LEU A 8 -33.16 21.97 6.49
CA LEU A 8 -32.79 21.36 5.19
C LEU A 8 -31.41 21.82 4.71
N LEU A 9 -31.05 23.09 4.91
CA LEU A 9 -29.71 23.61 4.57
C LEU A 9 -28.60 23.02 5.46
N ALA A 10 -28.86 22.77 6.74
CA ALA A 10 -27.91 22.12 7.65
C ALA A 10 -27.69 20.63 7.32
N ALA A 11 -28.74 19.93 6.88
CA ALA A 11 -28.66 18.53 6.47
C ALA A 11 -27.87 18.33 5.16
N ILE A 12 -27.96 19.26 4.21
CA ILE A 12 -27.19 19.22 2.95
C ILE A 12 -25.70 19.49 3.23
N LEU A 13 -25.37 20.33 4.20
CA LEU A 13 -23.97 20.64 4.55
C LEU A 13 -23.24 19.47 5.24
N SER A 14 -23.98 18.54 5.85
CA SER A 14 -23.43 17.36 6.54
C SER A 14 -23.00 16.24 5.57
N LEU A 15 -23.49 16.26 4.32
CA LEU A 15 -23.16 15.27 3.29
C LEU A 15 -21.79 15.49 2.63
N LEU A 16 -21.16 16.65 2.85
CA LEU A 16 -19.84 16.99 2.28
C LEU A 16 -18.66 16.61 3.20
N ALA A 17 -18.93 16.16 4.43
CA ALA A 17 -17.89 15.73 5.37
C ALA A 17 -17.36 14.30 5.11
N GLY A 18 -17.91 13.60 4.12
CA GLY A 18 -17.52 12.24 3.73
C GLY A 18 -16.61 12.19 2.49
N CYS A 19 -15.70 13.14 2.31
CA CYS A 19 -14.62 12.95 1.32
C CYS A 19 -13.68 11.85 1.84
N SER A 20 -14.00 10.59 1.55
CA SER A 20 -12.98 9.53 1.58
C SER A 20 -11.92 9.94 0.56
N SER A 21 -10.78 10.44 1.04
CA SER A 21 -9.65 10.71 0.15
C SER A 21 -9.32 9.40 -0.54
N ASN A 22 -9.58 9.30 -1.85
CA ASN A 22 -9.26 8.12 -2.64
C ASN A 22 -7.77 7.79 -2.43
N PRO A 23 -7.42 6.70 -1.72
CA PRO A 23 -6.03 6.41 -1.39
C PRO A 23 -5.20 6.22 -2.65
N CYS A 24 -5.82 5.80 -3.74
CA CYS A 24 -5.21 5.53 -5.03
C CYS A 24 -4.82 6.80 -5.80
N GLY A 25 -5.32 7.99 -5.43
CA GLY A 25 -5.10 9.20 -6.22
C GLY A 25 -5.95 9.25 -7.49
N ASN A 26 -5.69 10.24 -8.35
CA ASN A 26 -6.48 10.46 -9.58
C ASN A 26 -5.78 9.95 -10.85
N ASP A 27 -4.49 9.62 -10.77
CA ASP A 27 -3.65 9.18 -11.87
C ASP A 27 -2.50 8.30 -11.33
N LYS A 28 -1.77 7.63 -12.24
CA LYS A 28 -0.68 6.72 -11.86
C LYS A 28 0.42 7.41 -11.06
N ASP A 29 0.72 8.69 -11.32
CA ASP A 29 1.82 9.40 -10.68
C ASP A 29 1.45 9.73 -9.24
N SER A 30 0.21 10.19 -9.01
CA SER A 30 -0.38 10.41 -7.70
C SER A 30 -0.41 9.11 -6.89
N PHE A 31 -0.82 8.00 -7.50
CA PHE A 31 -0.78 6.67 -6.89
C PHE A 31 0.62 6.32 -6.40
N LEU A 32 1.62 6.35 -7.29
CA LEU A 32 2.99 5.98 -6.97
C LEU A 32 3.58 6.89 -5.90
N ASN A 33 3.36 8.21 -6.00
CA ASN A 33 3.86 9.18 -5.03
C ASN A 33 3.25 8.97 -3.63
N ASN A 34 1.93 8.71 -3.56
CA ASN A 34 1.26 8.42 -2.32
C ASN A 34 1.76 7.13 -1.66
N TYR A 35 1.93 6.08 -2.46
CA TYR A 35 2.49 4.81 -2.01
C TYR A 35 3.94 4.95 -1.54
N TYR A 36 4.80 5.63 -2.30
CA TYR A 36 6.21 5.80 -1.92
C TYR A 36 6.38 6.62 -0.64
N ARG A 37 5.53 7.63 -0.45
CA ARG A 37 5.47 8.40 0.79
C ARG A 37 5.06 7.52 1.97
N LEU A 38 4.06 6.64 1.82
CA LEU A 38 3.70 5.70 2.88
C LEU A 38 4.89 4.80 3.28
N VAL A 39 5.58 4.21 2.30
CA VAL A 39 6.73 3.33 2.56
C VAL A 39 7.86 4.10 3.25
N GLU A 40 8.11 5.34 2.82
CA GLU A 40 9.10 6.22 3.45
C GLU A 40 8.71 6.62 4.88
N GLU A 41 7.45 6.94 5.12
CA GLU A 41 6.92 7.22 6.47
C GLU A 41 7.11 6.01 7.40
N ALA A 42 6.82 4.80 6.91
CA ALA A 42 7.02 3.56 7.67
C ALA A 42 8.50 3.31 7.97
N THR A 43 9.38 3.50 6.97
CA THR A 43 10.84 3.37 7.15
C THR A 43 11.37 4.36 8.19
N LYS A 44 10.97 5.63 8.09
CA LYS A 44 11.42 6.68 9.02
C LYS A 44 10.90 6.51 10.44
N ALA A 45 9.75 5.85 10.60
CA ALA A 45 9.21 5.53 11.92
C ALA A 45 10.10 4.54 12.69
N ASN A 46 10.92 3.75 11.98
CA ASN A 46 11.88 2.79 12.55
C ASN A 46 11.29 1.95 13.68
N LEU A 47 10.09 1.40 13.43
CA LEU A 47 9.31 0.68 14.43
C LEU A 47 9.89 -0.71 14.67
N PRO A 48 9.95 -1.18 15.94
CA PRO A 48 10.12 -2.60 16.22
C PRO A 48 9.03 -3.44 15.54
N VAL A 49 9.34 -4.67 15.11
CA VAL A 49 8.40 -5.58 14.44
C VAL A 49 7.12 -5.85 15.27
N SER A 50 7.22 -5.80 16.60
CA SER A 50 6.11 -6.00 17.53
C SER A 50 5.29 -4.73 17.83
N ASP A 51 5.66 -3.58 17.27
CA ASP A 51 5.00 -2.30 17.57
C ASP A 51 3.59 -2.25 16.97
N SER A 52 2.59 -2.00 17.82
CA SER A 52 1.18 -1.89 17.39
C SER A 52 0.92 -0.82 16.32
N ARG A 53 1.78 0.20 16.21
CA ARG A 53 1.64 1.26 15.21
C ARG A 53 1.74 0.77 13.77
N TRP A 54 2.29 -0.44 13.56
CA TRP A 54 2.27 -1.10 12.25
C TRP A 54 0.87 -1.25 11.67
N GLU A 55 -0.17 -1.39 12.50
CA GLU A 55 -1.55 -1.60 12.04
C GLU A 55 -2.00 -0.49 11.07
N LYS A 56 -1.70 0.77 11.38
CA LYS A 56 -2.02 1.92 10.53
C LYS A 56 -1.29 1.88 9.18
N TYR A 57 -0.03 1.44 9.18
CA TYR A 57 0.75 1.32 7.96
C TYR A 57 0.25 0.13 7.13
N ASP A 58 -0.06 -0.99 7.78
CA ASP A 58 -0.52 -2.23 7.14
C ASP A 58 -1.88 -2.05 6.47
N GLU A 59 -2.79 -1.30 7.08
CA GLU A 59 -4.06 -0.92 6.47
C GLU A 59 -3.85 -0.13 5.17
N ARG A 60 -3.09 0.97 5.22
CA ARG A 60 -2.82 1.81 4.04
C ARG A 60 -2.03 1.04 2.98
N PHE A 61 -1.06 0.25 3.39
CA PHE A 61 -0.23 -0.55 2.49
C PHE A 61 -1.08 -1.56 1.72
N ARG A 62 -1.99 -2.27 2.41
CA ARG A 62 -2.91 -3.20 1.78
C ARG A 62 -3.80 -2.51 0.76
N ALA A 63 -4.35 -1.33 1.06
CA ALA A 63 -5.13 -0.58 0.08
C ALA A 63 -4.32 -0.30 -1.21
N TYR A 64 -3.05 0.10 -1.10
CA TYR A 64 -2.20 0.33 -2.27
C TYR A 64 -1.92 -0.95 -3.08
N VAL A 65 -1.62 -2.06 -2.41
CA VAL A 65 -1.21 -3.31 -3.06
C VAL A 65 -2.40 -4.13 -3.57
N GLU A 66 -3.52 -4.12 -2.85
CA GLU A 66 -4.66 -4.99 -3.10
C GLU A 66 -5.78 -4.36 -3.91
N GLU A 67 -5.81 -3.03 -3.99
CA GLU A 67 -6.87 -2.25 -4.65
C GLU A 67 -6.26 -1.30 -5.68
N CYS A 68 -5.38 -0.39 -5.26
CA CYS A 68 -4.91 0.69 -6.14
C CYS A 68 -3.98 0.22 -7.26
N TYR A 69 -3.15 -0.79 -7.01
CA TYR A 69 -2.21 -1.29 -8.02
C TYR A 69 -2.94 -1.74 -9.29
N ASP A 70 -4.05 -2.46 -9.16
CA ASP A 70 -4.82 -2.98 -10.30
C ASP A 70 -5.41 -1.88 -11.17
N LEU A 71 -5.72 -0.71 -10.60
CA LEU A 71 -6.27 0.43 -11.34
C LEU A 71 -5.24 1.03 -12.30
N TYR A 72 -3.97 1.05 -11.91
CA TYR A 72 -2.92 1.74 -12.66
C TYR A 72 -1.90 0.81 -13.29
N GLU A 73 -1.97 -0.49 -13.04
CA GLU A 73 -0.98 -1.48 -13.48
C GLU A 73 -0.67 -1.37 -14.98
N ALA A 74 -1.70 -1.20 -15.80
CA ALA A 74 -1.58 -1.11 -17.26
C ALA A 74 -0.82 0.14 -17.73
N GLU A 75 -0.80 1.20 -16.91
CA GLU A 75 -0.12 2.46 -17.20
C GLU A 75 1.33 2.52 -16.65
N LEU A 76 1.70 1.53 -15.82
CA LEU A 76 3.04 1.42 -15.25
C LEU A 76 4.01 0.81 -16.26
N SER A 77 5.12 1.51 -16.51
CA SER A 77 6.29 0.95 -17.18
C SER A 77 6.89 -0.20 -16.36
N GLY A 78 7.62 -1.09 -17.03
CA GLY A 78 8.34 -2.18 -16.34
C GLY A 78 9.33 -1.69 -15.27
N ARG A 79 9.87 -0.47 -15.41
CA ARG A 79 10.72 0.16 -14.39
C ARG A 79 9.91 0.59 -13.16
N GLU A 80 8.73 1.19 -13.37
CA GLU A 80 7.83 1.58 -12.28
C GLU A 80 7.30 0.34 -11.54
N LYS A 81 6.90 -0.71 -12.27
CA LYS A 81 6.47 -1.99 -11.67
C LYS A 81 7.56 -2.58 -10.79
N ARG A 82 8.79 -2.71 -11.31
CA ARG A 82 9.93 -3.19 -10.51
C ARG A 82 10.14 -2.36 -9.26
N ARG A 83 10.20 -1.03 -9.39
CA ARG A 83 10.39 -0.12 -8.25
C ARG A 83 9.29 -0.26 -7.19
N PHE A 84 8.03 -0.39 -7.60
CA PHE A 84 6.90 -0.60 -6.70
C PHE A 84 7.05 -1.90 -5.90
N TRP A 85 7.36 -3.01 -6.56
CA TRP A 85 7.50 -4.30 -5.90
C TRP A 85 8.78 -4.42 -5.06
N THR A 86 9.89 -3.82 -5.48
CA THR A 86 11.10 -3.67 -4.64
C THR A 86 10.77 -2.94 -3.34
N ARG A 87 10.02 -1.83 -3.40
CA ARG A 87 9.60 -1.09 -2.20
C ARG A 87 8.59 -1.86 -1.35
N SER A 88 7.75 -2.68 -1.96
CA SER A 88 6.82 -3.57 -1.24
C SER A 88 7.56 -4.64 -0.46
N LEU A 89 8.60 -5.22 -1.05
CA LEU A 89 9.49 -6.16 -0.37
C LEU A 89 10.26 -5.48 0.77
N LYS A 90 10.80 -4.27 0.57
CA LYS A 90 11.46 -3.49 1.64
C LYS A 90 10.50 -3.20 2.80
N TYR A 91 9.26 -2.83 2.52
CA TYR A 91 8.23 -2.66 3.55
C TYR A 91 8.00 -3.97 4.33
N TYR A 92 7.83 -5.10 3.63
CA TYR A 92 7.63 -6.41 4.28
C TYR A 92 8.84 -6.85 5.11
N ALA A 93 10.06 -6.57 4.66
CA ALA A 93 11.28 -6.86 5.40
C ALA A 93 11.31 -6.08 6.73
N GLN A 94 10.98 -4.79 6.71
CA GLN A 94 10.90 -3.97 7.93
C GLN A 94 9.76 -4.41 8.84
N ARG A 95 8.59 -4.69 8.26
CA ARG A 95 7.38 -5.05 9.01
C ARG A 95 7.51 -6.39 9.73
N TYR A 96 8.10 -7.39 9.08
CA TYR A 96 8.10 -8.78 9.55
C TYR A 96 9.48 -9.30 9.96
N GLY A 97 10.57 -8.61 9.62
CA GLY A 97 11.93 -9.09 9.88
C GLY A 97 12.15 -10.51 9.36
N ASP A 98 12.72 -11.37 10.20
CA ASP A 98 12.93 -12.80 9.90
C ASP A 98 11.62 -13.55 9.58
N GLY A 99 10.48 -13.03 10.02
CA GLY A 99 9.15 -13.58 9.73
C GLY A 99 8.67 -13.35 8.29
N MET A 100 9.36 -12.51 7.51
CA MET A 100 8.95 -12.14 6.14
C MET A 100 8.79 -13.36 5.22
N VAL A 101 9.73 -14.31 5.25
CA VAL A 101 9.67 -15.51 4.38
C VAL A 101 8.42 -16.33 4.68
N LYS A 102 8.06 -16.45 5.96
CA LYS A 102 6.84 -17.14 6.39
C LYS A 102 5.59 -16.38 5.93
N GLU A 103 5.59 -15.05 6.04
CA GLU A 103 4.47 -14.21 5.64
C GLU A 103 4.22 -14.25 4.13
N LEU A 104 5.28 -14.24 3.31
CA LEU A 104 5.19 -14.38 1.84
C LEU A 104 4.88 -15.81 1.38
N GLY A 105 4.88 -16.78 2.29
CA GLY A 105 4.57 -18.17 1.99
C GLY A 105 3.10 -18.44 1.59
N SER A 106 2.76 -19.71 1.37
CA SER A 106 1.47 -20.13 0.79
C SER A 106 0.22 -19.83 1.64
N LYS A 107 0.38 -19.43 2.91
CA LYS A 107 -0.71 -19.06 3.83
C LYS A 107 -0.81 -17.56 4.13
N GLY A 108 -0.03 -16.72 3.43
CA GLY A 108 -0.06 -15.27 3.61
C GLY A 108 -1.40 -14.64 3.23
N ASN A 109 -1.64 -13.41 3.69
CA ASN A 109 -2.83 -12.62 3.36
C ASN A 109 -2.87 -12.23 1.85
N LYS A 110 -3.90 -11.48 1.42
CA LYS A 110 -4.07 -11.11 0.00
C LYS A 110 -2.87 -10.30 -0.53
N ALA A 111 -2.39 -9.30 0.21
CA ALA A 111 -1.17 -8.56 -0.12
C ALA A 111 0.07 -9.48 -0.21
N SER A 112 0.29 -10.38 0.76
CA SER A 112 1.43 -11.30 0.75
C SER A 112 1.43 -12.18 -0.50
N ARG A 113 0.26 -12.72 -0.88
CA ARG A 113 0.11 -13.50 -2.11
C ARG A 113 0.35 -12.66 -3.36
N ARG A 114 -0.09 -11.40 -3.36
CA ARG A 114 0.10 -10.50 -4.50
C ARG A 114 1.58 -10.14 -4.67
N ILE A 115 2.26 -9.76 -3.59
CA ILE A 115 3.70 -9.48 -3.61
C ILE A 115 4.46 -10.69 -4.18
N ARG A 116 4.21 -11.90 -3.65
CA ARG A 116 4.87 -13.11 -4.16
C ARG A 116 4.65 -13.28 -5.66
N LYS A 117 3.40 -13.23 -6.13
CA LYS A 117 3.05 -13.42 -7.54
C LYS A 117 3.78 -12.43 -8.45
N GLU A 118 3.75 -11.15 -8.09
CA GLU A 118 4.30 -10.07 -8.92
C GLU A 118 5.82 -10.06 -8.88
N THR A 119 6.41 -10.40 -7.74
CA THR A 119 7.85 -10.62 -7.61
C THR A 119 8.31 -11.81 -8.46
N GLU A 120 7.60 -12.95 -8.42
CA GLU A 120 7.91 -14.12 -9.27
C GLU A 120 7.78 -13.77 -10.76
N SER A 121 6.78 -12.98 -11.15
CA SER A 121 6.61 -12.51 -12.53
C SER A 121 7.80 -11.67 -13.01
N LEU A 122 8.34 -10.80 -12.17
CA LEU A 122 9.40 -9.86 -12.54
C LEU A 122 10.83 -10.42 -12.40
N TRP A 123 11.09 -11.29 -11.41
CA TRP A 123 12.41 -11.85 -11.12
C TRP A 123 12.54 -13.35 -11.43
N GLY A 124 11.46 -14.01 -11.82
CA GLY A 124 11.37 -15.45 -12.04
C GLY A 124 11.19 -16.27 -10.76
N ARG A 125 11.75 -15.82 -9.63
CA ARG A 125 11.60 -16.42 -8.30
C ARG A 125 11.66 -15.37 -7.19
N THR A 126 10.92 -15.57 -6.10
CA THR A 126 10.90 -14.64 -4.95
C THR A 126 12.26 -14.50 -4.28
N GLU A 127 13.01 -15.60 -4.12
CA GLU A 127 14.33 -15.62 -3.48
C GLU A 127 15.30 -14.62 -4.12
N LYS A 128 15.39 -14.61 -5.46
CA LYS A 128 16.26 -13.68 -6.20
C LYS A 128 15.91 -12.21 -5.94
N ALA A 129 14.62 -11.90 -5.81
CA ALA A 129 14.20 -10.53 -5.50
C ALA A 129 14.50 -10.16 -4.05
N LEU A 130 14.43 -11.11 -3.11
CA LEU A 130 14.83 -10.89 -1.73
C LEU A 130 16.34 -10.65 -1.62
N GLU A 131 17.16 -11.39 -2.35
CA GLU A 131 18.61 -11.16 -2.42
C GLU A 131 18.94 -9.75 -2.92
N GLU A 132 18.28 -9.29 -3.98
CA GLU A 132 18.46 -7.93 -4.51
C GLU A 132 17.99 -6.84 -3.53
N VAL A 133 16.92 -7.11 -2.78
CA VAL A 133 16.33 -6.14 -1.85
C VAL A 133 17.06 -6.06 -0.51
N LEU A 134 17.52 -7.20 0.01
CA LEU A 134 18.12 -7.35 1.34
C LEU A 134 19.66 -7.34 1.30
N GLY A 135 20.27 -7.53 0.14
CA GLY A 135 21.71 -7.43 -0.07
C GLY A 135 22.22 -6.02 -0.32
N GLU A 136 21.33 -5.02 -0.40
CA GLU A 136 21.62 -3.58 -0.44
C GLU A 136 21.59 -2.94 0.96
#